data_AF-A0A817REU5-F1
#
_entry.id   AF-A0A817REU5-F1
#
_cell.length_a   1.000
_cell.length_b   1.000
_cell.length_c   1.000
_cell.angle_alpha   90.00
_cell.angle_beta   90.00
_cell.angle_gamma   90.00
#
_symmetry.space_group_name_H-M   'P 1'
#
loop_
_entity.id
_entity.type
_entity.pdbx_description
1 polymer ?
#
loop_
_entity_poly.entity_id
_entity_poly.type
_entity_poly.pdbx_seq_one_letter_code
_entity_poly.pdbx_strand_id
1 'polypeptide(L)'
;GVDKTGRRDLYTEKNILISGTHTHSTACGTGGTVLVDLTTLGFVKQNWEACVNGIVQSIMRAHNNLQLGRIKINIGQVDNCNINRSPASYLNNIDREQYKYNTDHEMTVLRFESIDGKNEIGMMNFFPVHAVSLNSSNLLVAGDNKGYASYLFEKSKNPQGTLPGQGKFVAAFGQSNEGDVSPNLNGPKCIDTGLPCEFYTSTCDGRNEKCIGSGPGNTTYESNEIIGKIQFEAAKVLYDNAQLYINGIANFRHIYINMQTINVSSHYTSTGRNETTCQAALGYAFAAGATDGHGDFDFKQSTNSTNPFWQYLSSFIATPTPEQIQCQAPKPILLDVGQTKPIEWVPFILPLQIFQIGQLIIVAVPGEFTTMSGRRLKSTIKQAFQDA
;
A
#
# COMPACT_ATOMS: atom_id res chain seq x y z
N GLY A 1 13.97 -10.78 23.13
CA GLY A 1 14.64 -12.02 23.59
C GLY A 1 16.13 -11.88 23.36
N VAL A 2 16.97 -12.47 24.21
CA VAL A 2 18.43 -12.46 24.08
C VAL A 2 18.85 -13.55 23.09
N ASP A 3 19.73 -13.26 22.14
CA ASP A 3 20.25 -14.27 21.21
C ASP A 3 21.39 -15.11 21.83
N LYS A 4 21.88 -16.09 21.07
CA LYS A 4 22.99 -16.98 21.49
C LYS A 4 24.33 -16.26 21.73
N THR A 5 24.42 -14.96 21.45
CA THR A 5 25.59 -14.10 21.67
C THR A 5 25.44 -13.16 22.87
N GLY A 6 24.29 -13.21 23.57
CA GLY A 6 24.05 -12.42 24.78
C GLY A 6 23.59 -10.98 24.52
N ARG A 7 23.26 -10.61 23.28
CA ARG A 7 22.80 -9.24 22.97
C ARG A 7 21.33 -9.07 23.34
N ARG A 8 21.05 -8.12 24.25
CA ARG A 8 19.74 -7.48 24.35
C ARG A 8 19.57 -6.56 23.13
N ASP A 9 18.34 -6.41 22.64
CA ASP A 9 17.96 -5.37 21.66
C ASP A 9 18.47 -5.52 20.21
N LEU A 10 18.68 -6.76 19.71
CA LEU A 10 19.07 -6.97 18.30
C LEU A 10 18.00 -6.51 17.29
N TYR A 11 16.73 -6.78 17.60
CA TYR A 11 15.58 -6.39 16.81
C TYR A 11 14.70 -5.46 17.66
N THR A 12 14.47 -4.25 17.15
CA THR A 12 13.74 -3.15 17.79
C THR A 12 12.80 -2.52 16.76
N GLU A 13 11.88 -1.67 17.22
CA GLU A 13 11.04 -0.84 16.35
C GLU A 13 11.85 -0.01 15.36
N LYS A 14 13.12 0.30 15.68
CA LYS A 14 13.97 1.13 14.84
C LYS A 14 14.51 0.41 13.61
N ASN A 15 14.72 -0.91 13.69
CA ASN A 15 15.38 -1.70 12.64
C ASN A 15 14.56 -2.88 12.14
N ILE A 16 13.28 -2.96 12.50
CA ILE A 16 12.29 -3.86 11.90
C ILE A 16 11.30 -3.02 11.09
N LEU A 17 11.13 -3.40 9.81
CA LEU A 17 10.10 -2.87 8.92
C LEU A 17 9.08 -3.97 8.65
N ILE A 18 7.80 -3.67 8.87
CA ILE A 18 6.69 -4.56 8.52
C ILE A 18 5.87 -3.86 7.43
N SER A 19 5.69 -4.53 6.30
CA SER A 19 4.92 -4.03 5.15
C SER A 19 3.91 -5.08 4.73
N GLY A 20 2.67 -4.65 4.51
CA GLY A 20 1.61 -5.48 3.94
C GLY A 20 1.66 -5.46 2.42
N THR A 21 1.28 -6.57 1.78
CA THR A 21 1.04 -6.61 0.33
C THR A 21 -0.25 -5.89 -0.08
N HIS A 22 -1.04 -5.44 0.89
CA HIS A 22 -2.32 -4.79 0.72
C HIS A 22 -3.36 -5.67 0.00
N THR A 23 -3.39 -6.97 0.32
CA THR A 23 -4.45 -7.88 -0.18
C THR A 23 -5.77 -7.66 0.56
N HIS A 24 -6.87 -7.65 -0.20
CA HIS A 24 -8.23 -7.50 0.33
C HIS A 24 -8.94 -8.84 0.59
N SER A 25 -8.23 -9.96 0.47
CA SER A 25 -8.78 -11.33 0.62
C SER A 25 -8.21 -12.02 1.84
N THR A 26 -8.31 -11.40 3.02
CA THR A 26 -7.77 -11.96 4.28
C THR A 26 -8.83 -11.99 5.37
N ALA A 27 -8.63 -12.86 6.36
CA ALA A 27 -9.41 -12.79 7.59
C ALA A 27 -9.13 -11.46 8.29
N CYS A 28 -10.18 -10.80 8.77
CA CYS A 28 -10.12 -9.46 9.35
C CYS A 28 -10.01 -9.49 10.89
N GLY A 29 -10.17 -8.34 11.56
CA GLY A 29 -10.14 -8.25 13.04
C GLY A 29 -8.74 -8.24 13.66
N THR A 30 -7.76 -7.67 12.96
CA THR A 30 -6.36 -7.54 13.41
C THR A 30 -5.91 -6.08 13.60
N GLY A 31 -6.79 -5.11 13.33
CA GLY A 31 -6.44 -3.70 13.21
C GLY A 31 -6.16 -3.02 14.55
N GLY A 32 -6.86 -3.42 15.61
CA GLY A 32 -6.66 -2.85 16.96
C GLY A 32 -7.07 -1.38 17.05
N THR A 33 -7.94 -0.92 16.16
CA THR A 33 -8.46 0.45 16.10
C THR A 33 -9.96 0.37 15.87
N VAL A 34 -10.75 1.23 16.53
CA VAL A 34 -12.22 1.14 16.46
C VAL A 34 -12.73 1.30 15.03
N LEU A 35 -12.14 2.22 14.25
CA LEU A 35 -12.59 2.46 12.88
C LEU A 35 -12.49 1.19 12.02
N VAL A 36 -11.37 0.46 12.12
CA VAL A 36 -11.15 -0.75 11.34
C VAL A 36 -11.92 -1.91 11.93
N ASP A 37 -11.85 -2.11 13.25
CA ASP A 37 -12.47 -3.27 13.88
C ASP A 37 -14.01 -3.20 13.88
N LEU A 38 -14.61 -2.02 13.74
CA LEU A 38 -16.06 -1.87 13.59
C LEU A 38 -16.58 -2.58 12.33
N THR A 39 -15.85 -2.49 11.21
CA THR A 39 -16.23 -3.14 9.94
C THR A 39 -16.01 -4.65 9.97
N THR A 40 -15.31 -5.14 10.98
CA THR A 40 -14.98 -6.56 11.18
C THR A 40 -15.77 -7.20 12.34
N LEU A 41 -16.74 -6.47 12.89
CA LEU A 41 -17.52 -6.85 14.07
C LEU A 41 -16.67 -7.09 15.32
N GLY A 42 -15.50 -6.44 15.38
CA GLY A 42 -14.59 -6.44 16.52
C GLY A 42 -13.24 -7.12 16.25
N PHE A 43 -12.42 -7.13 17.30
CA PHE A 43 -11.11 -7.74 17.33
C PHE A 43 -11.19 -9.27 17.41
N VAL A 44 -10.48 -9.96 16.52
CA VAL A 44 -10.44 -11.43 16.44
C VAL A 44 -9.08 -11.91 16.91
N LYS A 45 -9.00 -12.23 18.21
CA LYS A 45 -7.74 -12.63 18.87
C LYS A 45 -7.01 -13.76 18.16
N GLN A 46 -7.71 -14.81 17.71
CA GLN A 46 -7.05 -15.95 17.04
C GLN A 46 -6.34 -15.53 15.74
N ASN A 47 -6.96 -14.64 14.96
CA ASN A 47 -6.38 -14.16 13.72
C ASN A 47 -5.18 -13.24 13.99
N TRP A 48 -5.32 -12.32 14.96
CA TRP A 48 -4.22 -11.46 15.39
C TRP A 48 -3.02 -12.28 15.89
N GLU A 49 -3.24 -13.28 16.75
CA GLU A 49 -2.18 -14.16 17.24
C GLU A 49 -1.53 -14.97 16.10
N ALA A 50 -2.32 -15.44 15.11
CA ALA A 50 -1.77 -16.12 13.94
C ALA A 50 -0.86 -15.21 13.11
N CYS A 51 -1.27 -13.96 12.85
CA CYS A 51 -0.44 -12.97 12.17
C CYS A 51 0.84 -12.66 12.93
N VAL A 52 0.75 -12.33 14.23
CA VAL A 52 1.91 -12.00 15.07
C VAL A 52 2.88 -13.18 15.15
N ASN A 53 2.37 -14.38 15.44
CA ASN A 53 3.21 -15.58 15.52
C ASN A 53 3.85 -15.91 14.17
N GLY A 54 3.12 -15.77 13.06
CA GLY A 54 3.66 -15.99 11.72
C GLY A 54 4.80 -15.03 11.37
N ILE A 55 4.64 -13.74 11.68
CA ILE A 55 5.67 -12.71 11.48
C ILE A 55 6.90 -13.00 12.35
N VAL A 56 6.72 -13.29 13.65
CA VAL A 56 7.84 -13.60 14.54
C VAL A 56 8.58 -14.86 14.08
N GLN A 57 7.84 -15.90 13.70
CA GLN A 57 8.42 -17.14 13.19
C GLN A 57 9.21 -16.94 11.90
N SER A 58 8.74 -16.10 10.96
CA SER A 58 9.47 -15.83 9.72
C SER A 58 10.80 -15.12 10.00
N ILE A 59 10.81 -14.15 10.92
CA ILE A 59 12.04 -13.46 11.37
C ILE A 59 12.99 -14.45 12.04
N MET A 60 12.50 -15.32 12.94
CA MET A 60 13.32 -16.35 13.59
C MET A 60 13.91 -17.34 12.59
N ARG A 61 13.14 -17.77 11.58
CA ARG A 61 13.63 -18.65 10.51
C ARG A 61 14.70 -17.96 9.66
N ALA A 62 14.54 -16.67 9.34
CA ALA A 62 15.55 -15.90 8.62
C ALA A 62 16.84 -15.74 9.46
N HIS A 63 16.71 -15.38 10.74
CA HIS A 63 17.85 -15.22 11.65
C HIS A 63 18.65 -16.53 11.82
N ASN A 64 17.96 -17.66 11.99
CA ASN A 64 18.62 -18.95 12.17
C ASN A 64 19.27 -19.50 10.88
N ASN A 65 18.97 -18.92 9.72
CA ASN A 65 19.52 -19.30 8.41
C ASN A 65 20.42 -18.22 7.80
N LEU A 66 20.99 -17.33 8.63
CA LEU A 66 21.94 -16.32 8.19
C LEU A 66 23.14 -16.97 7.50
N GLN A 67 23.55 -16.40 6.36
CA GLN A 67 24.71 -16.82 5.59
C GLN A 67 25.37 -15.60 4.94
N LEU A 68 26.66 -15.73 4.61
CA LEU A 68 27.37 -14.70 3.84
C LEU A 68 26.81 -14.65 2.42
N GLY A 69 26.40 -13.46 1.98
CA GLY A 69 25.74 -13.26 0.70
C GLY A 69 26.01 -11.90 0.08
N ARG A 70 25.41 -11.67 -1.08
CA ARG A 70 25.43 -10.42 -1.83
C ARG A 70 24.01 -10.07 -2.24
N ILE A 71 23.78 -8.77 -2.43
CA ILE A 71 22.51 -8.24 -2.94
C ILE A 71 22.79 -7.62 -4.30
N LYS A 72 22.01 -8.01 -5.31
CA LYS A 72 21.96 -7.34 -6.61
C LYS A 72 20.63 -6.60 -6.74
N ILE A 73 20.63 -5.51 -7.50
CA ILE A 73 19.44 -4.73 -7.82
C ILE A 73 19.26 -4.64 -9.32
N ASN A 74 18.02 -4.70 -9.77
CA ASN A 74 17.64 -4.38 -11.14
C ASN A 74 16.30 -3.66 -11.17
N ILE A 75 16.13 -2.81 -12.18
CA ILE A 75 14.97 -1.94 -12.32
C ILE A 75 14.49 -2.03 -13.77
N GLY A 76 13.19 -2.18 -13.97
CA GLY A 76 12.63 -2.13 -15.33
C GLY A 76 11.14 -1.88 -15.38
N GLN A 77 10.66 -1.67 -16.60
CA GLN A 77 9.28 -1.28 -16.87
C GLN A 77 8.35 -2.50 -16.94
N VAL A 78 7.16 -2.36 -16.38
CA VAL A 78 6.09 -3.36 -16.40
C VAL A 78 4.82 -2.69 -16.88
N ASP A 79 4.52 -2.90 -18.16
CA ASP A 79 3.29 -2.41 -18.78
C ASP A 79 2.14 -3.42 -18.61
N ASN A 80 0.91 -2.97 -18.88
CA ASN A 80 -0.30 -3.80 -18.83
C ASN A 80 -0.51 -4.51 -17.49
N CYS A 81 -0.10 -3.88 -16.39
CA CYS A 81 -0.25 -4.44 -15.04
C CYS A 81 -1.04 -3.51 -14.11
N ASN A 82 -1.12 -2.22 -14.43
CA ASN A 82 -1.88 -1.27 -13.64
C ASN A 82 -2.55 -0.17 -14.49
N ILE A 83 -3.56 0.47 -13.91
CA ILE A 83 -4.21 1.71 -14.39
C ILE A 83 -4.45 2.66 -13.22
N ASN A 84 -4.63 3.96 -13.48
CA ASN A 84 -5.03 4.92 -12.45
C ASN A 84 -6.56 4.86 -12.22
N ARG A 85 -7.00 4.71 -10.96
CA ARG A 85 -8.42 4.65 -10.58
C ARG A 85 -9.05 5.99 -10.20
N SER A 86 -8.24 7.04 -10.12
CA SER A 86 -8.67 8.42 -9.85
C SER A 86 -8.00 9.43 -10.81
N PRO A 87 -8.09 9.20 -12.15
CA PRO A 87 -7.34 9.98 -13.12
C PRO A 87 -7.70 11.47 -13.11
N ALA A 88 -8.97 11.81 -12.80
CA ALA A 88 -9.40 13.20 -12.63
C ALA A 88 -8.59 13.93 -11.54
N SER A 89 -8.29 13.26 -10.43
CA SER A 89 -7.45 13.83 -9.36
C SER A 89 -6.00 13.96 -9.78
N TYR A 90 -5.48 12.99 -10.54
CA TYR A 90 -4.12 13.04 -11.08
C TYR A 90 -3.91 14.29 -11.96
N LEU A 91 -4.90 14.67 -12.77
CA LEU A 91 -4.83 15.84 -13.66
C LEU A 91 -4.62 17.17 -12.92
N ASN A 92 -4.98 17.26 -11.64
CA ASN A 92 -4.77 18.47 -10.83
C ASN A 92 -3.30 18.69 -10.41
N ASN A 93 -2.40 17.72 -10.65
CA ASN A 93 -0.99 17.86 -10.33
C ASN A 93 -0.28 18.77 -11.34
N ILE A 94 0.37 19.83 -10.85
CA ILE A 94 1.10 20.83 -11.67
C ILE A 94 2.35 20.26 -12.35
N ASP A 95 2.93 19.21 -11.76
CA ASP A 95 4.16 18.55 -12.16
C ASP A 95 3.91 17.26 -12.97
N ARG A 96 2.66 16.95 -13.29
CA ARG A 96 2.28 15.71 -13.99
C ARG A 96 2.95 15.55 -15.36
N GLU A 97 3.21 16.66 -16.06
CA GLU A 97 3.79 16.68 -17.41
C GLU A 97 5.26 16.23 -17.43
N GLN A 98 5.90 16.10 -16.27
CA GLN A 98 7.25 15.52 -16.14
C GLN A 98 7.25 13.99 -16.33
N TYR A 99 6.07 13.35 -16.33
CA TYR A 99 5.92 11.91 -16.33
C TYR A 99 5.09 11.45 -17.52
N LYS A 100 5.55 10.37 -18.16
CA LYS A 100 4.85 9.76 -19.31
C LYS A 100 3.50 9.15 -18.95
N TYR A 101 3.38 8.61 -17.73
CA TYR A 101 2.21 7.86 -17.26
C TYR A 101 1.66 8.42 -15.95
N ASN A 102 0.36 8.24 -15.74
CA ASN A 102 -0.34 8.60 -14.51
C ASN A 102 -0.29 7.52 -13.41
N THR A 103 0.45 6.43 -13.65
CA THR A 103 0.87 5.42 -12.68
C THR A 103 2.38 5.20 -12.81
N ASP A 104 3.00 4.61 -11.80
CA ASP A 104 4.39 4.16 -11.88
C ASP A 104 4.47 2.77 -12.52
N HIS A 105 5.26 2.65 -13.58
CA HIS A 105 5.47 1.41 -14.34
C HIS A 105 6.81 0.74 -13.98
N GLU A 106 7.58 1.34 -13.08
CA GLU A 106 8.90 0.84 -12.70
C GLU A 106 8.81 -0.19 -11.58
N MET A 107 9.31 -1.39 -11.84
CA MET A 107 9.51 -2.45 -10.86
C MET A 107 10.98 -2.49 -10.43
N THR A 108 11.23 -2.43 -9.13
CA THR A 108 12.56 -2.64 -8.54
C THR A 108 12.66 -4.04 -7.97
N VAL A 109 13.67 -4.82 -8.38
CA VAL A 109 13.94 -6.19 -7.90
C VAL A 109 15.28 -6.23 -7.16
N LEU A 110 15.26 -6.79 -5.96
CA LEU A 110 16.42 -7.17 -5.17
C LEU A 110 16.60 -8.68 -5.25
N ARG A 111 17.81 -9.11 -5.63
CA ARG A 111 18.23 -10.51 -5.68
C ARG A 111 19.23 -10.77 -4.56
N PHE A 112 18.96 -11.79 -3.75
CA PHE A 112 19.82 -12.24 -2.66
C PHE A 112 20.46 -13.56 -3.06
N GLU A 113 21.79 -13.64 -3.02
CA GLU A 113 22.56 -14.83 -3.37
C GLU A 113 23.74 -15.04 -2.42
N SER A 114 24.27 -16.26 -2.36
CA SER A 114 25.48 -16.58 -1.60
C SER A 114 26.69 -15.80 -2.11
N ILE A 115 27.73 -15.67 -1.28
CA ILE A 115 28.93 -14.90 -1.62
C ILE A 115 29.63 -15.37 -2.91
N ASP A 116 29.52 -16.66 -3.24
CA ASP A 116 30.07 -17.28 -4.45
C ASP A 116 29.10 -17.24 -5.65
N GLY A 117 27.88 -16.71 -5.47
CA GLY A 117 26.84 -16.60 -6.48
C GLY A 117 26.20 -17.93 -6.90
N LYS A 118 26.54 -19.06 -6.25
CA LYS A 118 26.06 -20.40 -6.65
C LYS A 118 24.71 -20.76 -6.05
N ASN A 119 24.36 -20.18 -4.91
CA ASN A 119 23.10 -20.43 -4.23
C ASN A 119 22.22 -19.18 -4.26
N GLU A 120 21.03 -19.33 -4.83
CA GLU A 120 20.00 -18.31 -4.86
C GLU A 120 19.21 -18.36 -3.55
N ILE A 121 19.24 -17.29 -2.76
CA ILE A 121 18.63 -17.24 -1.43
C ILE A 121 17.17 -16.79 -1.52
N GLY A 122 16.90 -15.77 -2.31
CA GLY A 122 15.56 -15.20 -2.43
C GLY A 122 15.54 -13.91 -3.24
N MET A 123 14.36 -13.33 -3.33
CA MET A 123 14.15 -12.01 -3.92
C MET A 123 13.12 -11.19 -3.14
N MET A 124 13.23 -9.87 -3.27
CA MET A 124 12.19 -8.93 -2.89
C MET A 124 11.99 -7.93 -4.03
N ASN A 125 10.76 -7.57 -4.36
CA ASN A 125 10.50 -6.51 -5.32
C ASN A 125 9.50 -5.49 -4.80
N PHE A 126 9.48 -4.32 -5.44
CA PHE A 126 8.53 -3.24 -5.17
C PHE A 126 7.91 -2.81 -6.49
N PHE A 127 6.57 -2.84 -6.56
CA PHE A 127 5.81 -2.42 -7.73
C PHE A 127 4.42 -1.95 -7.32
N PRO A 128 3.96 -0.75 -7.71
CA PRO A 128 2.68 -0.19 -7.26
C PRO A 128 1.53 -0.80 -8.07
N VAL A 129 0.71 -1.61 -7.41
CA VAL A 129 -0.60 -2.07 -7.90
C VAL A 129 -1.39 -2.64 -6.73
N HIS A 130 -2.64 -2.20 -6.54
CA HIS A 130 -3.49 -2.77 -5.48
C HIS A 130 -3.68 -4.28 -5.65
N ALA A 131 -3.69 -5.00 -4.53
CA ALA A 131 -3.99 -6.42 -4.46
C ALA A 131 -5.52 -6.62 -4.27
N VAL A 132 -6.26 -6.19 -5.30
CA VAL A 132 -7.74 -6.20 -5.42
C VAL A 132 -8.20 -6.83 -6.75
N SER A 133 -7.42 -7.74 -7.32
CA SER A 133 -7.87 -8.51 -8.50
C SER A 133 -9.01 -9.46 -8.14
N LEU A 134 -9.05 -9.94 -6.90
CA LEU A 134 -10.19 -10.60 -6.29
C LEU A 134 -11.11 -9.53 -5.69
N ASN A 135 -12.31 -9.40 -6.25
CA ASN A 135 -13.29 -8.41 -5.81
C ASN A 135 -14.00 -8.80 -4.49
N SER A 136 -14.87 -7.93 -4.00
CA SER A 136 -15.57 -8.08 -2.72
C SER A 136 -16.55 -9.26 -2.64
N SER A 137 -16.87 -9.94 -3.74
CA SER A 137 -17.69 -11.16 -3.71
C SER A 137 -16.88 -12.43 -3.45
N ASN A 138 -15.54 -12.34 -3.44
CA ASN A 138 -14.67 -13.43 -3.05
C ASN A 138 -14.80 -13.75 -1.55
N LEU A 139 -14.95 -15.04 -1.23
CA LEU A 139 -15.03 -15.53 0.15
C LEU A 139 -13.81 -16.38 0.55
N LEU A 140 -12.81 -16.49 -0.32
CA LEU A 140 -11.62 -17.32 -0.11
C LEU A 140 -10.44 -16.47 0.36
N VAL A 141 -9.71 -16.97 1.37
CA VAL A 141 -8.46 -16.35 1.81
C VAL A 141 -7.40 -16.51 0.72
N ALA A 142 -6.78 -15.41 0.30
CA ALA A 142 -5.80 -15.38 -0.78
C ALA A 142 -4.81 -14.22 -0.60
N GLY A 143 -3.61 -14.37 -1.19
CA GLY A 143 -2.64 -13.27 -1.28
C GLY A 143 -2.85 -12.34 -2.47
N ASP A 144 -3.94 -12.52 -3.23
CA ASP A 144 -4.27 -11.81 -4.47
C ASP A 144 -3.13 -11.84 -5.50
N ASN A 145 -3.04 -10.85 -6.39
CA ASN A 145 -2.17 -10.87 -7.55
C ASN A 145 -0.67 -10.89 -7.16
N LYS A 146 -0.29 -10.18 -6.08
CA LYS A 146 1.07 -10.21 -5.52
C LYS A 146 1.40 -11.55 -4.87
N GLY A 147 0.45 -12.14 -4.16
CA GLY A 147 0.60 -13.47 -3.58
C GLY A 147 0.74 -14.54 -4.66
N TYR A 148 -0.03 -14.44 -5.75
CA TYR A 148 0.10 -15.33 -6.89
C TYR A 148 1.45 -15.18 -7.60
N ALA A 149 1.93 -13.94 -7.80
CA ALA A 149 3.26 -13.67 -8.34
C ALA A 149 4.39 -14.27 -7.47
N SER A 150 4.29 -14.09 -6.15
CA SER A 150 5.21 -14.67 -5.16
C SER A 150 5.23 -16.19 -5.26
N TYR A 151 4.05 -16.81 -5.28
CA TYR A 151 3.88 -18.26 -5.44
C TYR A 151 4.51 -18.80 -6.72
N LEU A 152 4.27 -18.15 -7.88
CA LEU A 152 4.87 -18.56 -9.15
C LEU A 152 6.40 -18.48 -9.10
N PHE A 153 6.94 -17.44 -8.47
CA PHE A 153 8.39 -17.27 -8.34
C PHE A 153 9.01 -18.35 -7.46
N GLU A 154 8.45 -18.58 -6.27
CA GLU A 154 8.92 -19.63 -5.36
C GLU A 154 8.82 -21.01 -6.01
N LYS A 155 7.71 -21.30 -6.70
CA LYS A 155 7.53 -22.54 -7.47
C LYS A 155 8.58 -22.71 -8.57
N SER A 156 9.01 -21.62 -9.20
CA SER A 156 10.01 -21.66 -10.28
C SER A 156 11.45 -21.88 -9.80
N LYS A 157 11.76 -21.54 -8.53
CA LYS A 157 13.11 -21.62 -7.96
C LYS A 157 13.31 -22.78 -6.99
N ASN A 158 12.26 -23.19 -6.28
CA ASN A 158 12.35 -24.34 -5.38
C ASN A 158 12.33 -25.67 -6.18
N PRO A 159 12.97 -26.74 -5.67
CA PRO A 159 13.06 -28.02 -6.37
C PRO A 159 11.71 -28.59 -6.78
N GLN A 160 11.66 -29.30 -7.91
CA GLN A 160 10.46 -29.99 -8.37
C GLN A 160 9.92 -30.93 -7.28
N GLY A 161 8.61 -30.87 -7.03
CA GLY A 161 7.96 -31.61 -5.95
C GLY A 161 7.89 -30.87 -4.61
N THR A 162 8.53 -29.71 -4.48
CA THR A 162 8.32 -28.83 -3.31
C THR A 162 6.87 -28.33 -3.29
N LEU A 163 6.17 -28.53 -2.17
CA LEU A 163 4.79 -28.06 -2.00
C LEU A 163 4.73 -26.53 -1.82
N PRO A 164 3.62 -25.87 -2.21
CA PRO A 164 3.42 -24.44 -1.96
C PRO A 164 3.61 -24.09 -0.47
N GLY A 165 4.32 -22.99 -0.19
CA GLY A 165 4.67 -22.56 1.18
C GLY A 165 5.83 -23.35 1.82
N GLN A 166 6.45 -24.26 1.08
CA GLN A 166 7.70 -24.93 1.45
C GLN A 166 8.83 -24.53 0.49
N GLY A 167 10.06 -24.89 0.87
CA GLY A 167 11.26 -24.55 0.11
C GLY A 167 12.18 -23.60 0.87
N LYS A 168 13.36 -23.37 0.30
CA LYS A 168 14.38 -22.48 0.88
C LYS A 168 14.38 -21.12 0.20
N PHE A 169 14.01 -21.05 -1.07
CA PHE A 169 13.92 -19.80 -1.81
C PHE A 169 12.64 -19.07 -1.41
N VAL A 170 12.77 -17.80 -1.05
CA VAL A 170 11.65 -16.92 -0.68
C VAL A 170 11.51 -15.80 -1.72
N ALA A 171 10.29 -15.56 -2.18
CA ALA A 171 9.99 -14.44 -3.08
C ALA A 171 8.93 -13.52 -2.46
N ALA A 172 9.30 -12.29 -2.14
CA ALA A 172 8.40 -11.31 -1.57
C ALA A 172 8.02 -10.20 -2.57
N PHE A 173 6.73 -10.07 -2.86
CA PHE A 173 6.21 -9.00 -3.70
C PHE A 173 5.61 -7.85 -2.88
N GLY A 174 6.37 -6.75 -2.78
CA GLY A 174 6.03 -5.57 -2.00
C GLY A 174 5.23 -4.52 -2.77
N GLN A 175 4.58 -3.65 -2.00
CA GLN A 175 3.90 -2.45 -2.48
C GLN A 175 4.86 -1.25 -2.65
N SER A 176 4.37 -0.17 -3.26
CA SER A 176 5.13 1.08 -3.37
C SER A 176 4.21 2.28 -3.11
N ASN A 177 3.79 2.97 -4.16
CA ASN A 177 2.86 4.09 -4.12
C ASN A 177 1.61 3.75 -4.94
N GLU A 178 0.84 2.77 -4.45
CA GLU A 178 -0.32 2.20 -5.13
C GLU A 178 -1.65 2.90 -4.84
N GLY A 179 -1.69 3.96 -4.02
CA GLY A 179 -2.92 4.55 -3.48
C GLY A 179 -4.03 4.84 -4.50
N ASP A 180 -3.66 5.20 -5.73
CA ASP A 180 -4.55 5.46 -6.87
C ASP A 180 -4.36 4.48 -8.05
N VAL A 181 -3.78 3.30 -7.78
CA VAL A 181 -3.32 2.33 -8.79
C VAL A 181 -4.08 1.00 -8.68
N SER A 182 -4.84 0.67 -9.72
CA SER A 182 -5.71 -0.51 -9.78
C SER A 182 -5.17 -1.59 -10.74
N PRO A 183 -5.40 -2.89 -10.44
CA PRO A 183 -5.12 -3.99 -11.36
C PRO A 183 -6.23 -4.21 -12.41
N ASN A 184 -7.35 -3.47 -12.34
CA ASN A 184 -8.55 -3.70 -13.14
C ASN A 184 -8.46 -3.02 -14.52
N LEU A 185 -7.63 -3.59 -15.40
CA LEU A 185 -7.18 -2.96 -16.66
C LEU A 185 -8.29 -2.62 -17.67
N ASN A 186 -9.47 -3.25 -17.59
CA ASN A 186 -10.57 -2.94 -18.50
C ASN A 186 -11.28 -1.62 -18.16
N GLY A 187 -10.87 -0.99 -17.05
CA GLY A 187 -11.36 0.31 -16.60
C GLY A 187 -12.79 0.26 -16.04
N PRO A 188 -13.24 1.37 -15.44
CA PRO A 188 -14.57 1.45 -14.83
C PRO A 188 -15.67 1.63 -15.87
N LYS A 189 -16.67 0.74 -15.82
CA LYS A 189 -17.86 0.78 -16.69
C LYS A 189 -19.14 0.59 -15.90
N CYS A 190 -20.21 1.12 -16.45
CA CYS A 190 -21.57 0.93 -15.95
C CYS A 190 -22.06 -0.48 -16.26
N ILE A 191 -22.35 -1.27 -15.24
CA ILE A 191 -22.75 -2.68 -15.39
C ILE A 191 -24.08 -2.87 -16.14
N ASP A 192 -24.92 -1.84 -16.16
CA ASP A 192 -26.25 -1.86 -16.79
C ASP A 192 -26.24 -1.43 -18.25
N THR A 193 -25.34 -0.52 -18.64
CA THR A 193 -25.28 0.04 -20.01
C THR A 193 -24.03 -0.34 -20.78
N GLY A 194 -22.98 -0.81 -20.12
CA GLY A 194 -21.65 -1.05 -20.70
C GLY A 194 -20.85 0.21 -21.04
N LEU A 195 -21.41 1.40 -20.79
CA LEU A 195 -20.75 2.68 -21.06
C LEU A 195 -19.67 2.99 -20.01
N PRO A 196 -18.66 3.82 -20.33
CA PRO A 196 -17.74 4.34 -19.33
C PRO A 196 -18.46 5.07 -18.20
N CYS A 197 -17.99 4.92 -16.97
CA CYS A 197 -18.52 5.69 -15.85
C CYS A 197 -18.24 7.19 -16.01
N GLU A 198 -18.98 8.01 -15.26
CA GLU A 198 -18.68 9.44 -15.14
C GLU A 198 -17.29 9.65 -14.54
N PHE A 199 -16.49 10.49 -15.20
CA PHE A 199 -15.04 10.58 -15.02
C PHE A 199 -14.61 11.14 -13.66
N TYR A 200 -15.35 12.08 -13.09
CA TYR A 200 -14.98 12.74 -11.83
C TYR A 200 -15.52 12.03 -10.59
N THR A 201 -16.73 11.48 -10.68
CA THR A 201 -17.49 10.95 -9.55
C THR A 201 -17.53 9.43 -9.51
N SER A 202 -17.11 8.77 -10.59
CA SER A 202 -17.18 7.31 -10.76
C SER A 202 -18.60 6.79 -10.54
N THR A 203 -19.57 7.41 -11.21
CA THR A 203 -20.98 7.05 -11.11
C THR A 203 -21.60 6.70 -12.46
N CYS A 204 -22.70 5.96 -12.39
CA CYS A 204 -23.57 5.63 -13.51
C CYS A 204 -25.00 6.03 -13.14
N ASP A 205 -25.57 6.99 -13.85
CA ASP A 205 -26.84 7.62 -13.48
C ASP A 205 -26.85 8.11 -12.01
N GLY A 206 -25.71 8.69 -11.59
CA GLY A 206 -25.52 9.19 -10.23
C GLY A 206 -25.37 8.14 -9.14
N ARG A 207 -25.19 6.85 -9.48
CA ARG A 207 -24.97 5.74 -8.54
C ARG A 207 -23.56 5.15 -8.67
N ASN A 208 -22.86 4.97 -7.57
CA ASN A 208 -21.50 4.41 -7.56
C ASN A 208 -21.50 2.87 -7.65
N GLU A 209 -22.54 2.20 -7.15
CA GLU A 209 -22.66 0.74 -7.09
C GLU A 209 -22.72 0.08 -8.47
N LYS A 210 -23.08 0.88 -9.48
CA LYS A 210 -23.12 0.45 -10.88
C LYS A 210 -21.79 0.66 -11.60
N CYS A 211 -20.87 1.44 -11.05
CA CYS A 211 -19.60 1.77 -11.69
C CYS A 211 -18.49 0.83 -11.20
N ILE A 212 -18.16 -0.19 -11.99
CA ILE A 212 -17.23 -1.25 -11.59
C ILE A 212 -16.04 -1.29 -12.54
N GLY A 213 -14.83 -1.29 -11.97
CA GLY A 213 -13.60 -1.63 -12.68
C GLY A 213 -13.46 -3.15 -12.79
N SER A 214 -13.21 -3.65 -14.00
CA SER A 214 -12.99 -5.09 -14.22
C SER A 214 -11.56 -5.43 -14.61
N GLY A 215 -11.10 -6.59 -14.15
CA GLY A 215 -9.82 -7.16 -14.53
C GLY A 215 -9.80 -7.69 -15.97
N PRO A 216 -8.62 -8.05 -16.49
CA PRO A 216 -8.43 -8.46 -17.88
C PRO A 216 -8.97 -9.88 -18.20
N GLY A 217 -9.31 -10.68 -17.19
CA GLY A 217 -9.85 -12.03 -17.37
C GLY A 217 -11.39 -12.06 -17.41
N ASN A 218 -11.96 -13.20 -17.82
CA ASN A 218 -13.41 -13.41 -17.80
C ASN A 218 -13.97 -13.57 -16.38
N THR A 219 -13.10 -13.94 -15.43
CA THR A 219 -13.42 -14.04 -14.00
C THR A 219 -12.43 -13.25 -13.16
N THR A 220 -12.79 -13.00 -11.90
CA THR A 220 -11.90 -12.36 -10.92
C THR A 220 -10.65 -13.24 -10.65
N TYR A 221 -10.81 -14.57 -10.67
CA TYR A 221 -9.70 -15.52 -10.52
C TYR A 221 -8.76 -15.50 -11.72
N GLU A 222 -9.30 -15.52 -12.94
CA GLU A 222 -8.50 -15.39 -14.17
C GLU A 222 -7.77 -14.04 -14.22
N SER A 223 -8.45 -12.96 -13.81
CA SER A 223 -7.83 -11.62 -13.69
C SER A 223 -6.68 -11.61 -12.70
N ASN A 224 -6.87 -12.21 -11.52
CA ASN A 224 -5.83 -12.38 -10.51
C ASN A 224 -4.62 -13.16 -11.04
N GLU A 225 -4.86 -14.25 -11.79
CA GLU A 225 -3.80 -15.03 -12.40
C GLU A 225 -3.03 -14.25 -13.47
N ILE A 226 -3.74 -13.52 -14.34
CA ILE A 226 -3.13 -12.69 -15.39
C ILE A 226 -2.23 -11.62 -14.77
N ILE A 227 -2.75 -10.82 -13.83
CA ILE A 227 -2.01 -9.72 -13.21
C ILE A 227 -0.83 -10.25 -12.39
N GLY A 228 -1.01 -11.34 -11.64
CA GLY A 228 0.09 -11.95 -10.90
C GLY A 228 1.17 -12.54 -11.81
N LYS A 229 0.78 -13.15 -12.94
CA LYS A 229 1.72 -13.70 -13.93
C LYS A 229 2.55 -12.60 -14.59
N ILE A 230 1.95 -11.46 -14.96
CA ILE A 230 2.67 -10.31 -15.52
C ILE A 230 3.73 -9.81 -14.53
N GLN A 231 3.37 -9.66 -13.25
CA GLN A 231 4.34 -9.27 -12.21
C GLN A 231 5.47 -10.29 -12.07
N PHE A 232 5.14 -11.59 -12.03
CA PHE A 232 6.13 -12.67 -11.92
C PHE A 232 7.10 -12.69 -13.11
N GLU A 233 6.61 -12.63 -14.34
CA GLU A 233 7.44 -12.70 -15.54
C GLU A 233 8.39 -11.51 -15.61
N ALA A 234 7.92 -10.30 -15.34
CA ALA A 234 8.76 -9.12 -15.28
C ALA A 234 9.82 -9.23 -14.16
N ALA A 235 9.41 -9.61 -12.96
CA ALA A 235 10.33 -9.79 -11.83
C ALA A 235 11.39 -10.84 -12.15
N LYS A 236 11.02 -11.95 -12.80
CA LYS A 236 11.94 -13.02 -13.18
C LYS A 236 12.98 -12.55 -14.19
N VAL A 237 12.56 -11.81 -15.22
CA VAL A 237 13.48 -11.20 -16.20
C VAL A 237 14.46 -10.26 -15.50
N LEU A 238 13.96 -9.38 -14.62
CA LEU A 238 14.83 -8.45 -13.87
C LEU A 238 15.79 -9.17 -12.94
N TYR A 239 15.32 -10.19 -12.24
CA TYR A 239 16.11 -11.01 -11.33
C TYR A 239 17.24 -11.77 -12.05
N ASP A 240 16.93 -12.40 -13.19
CA ASP A 240 17.90 -13.19 -13.95
C ASP A 240 18.95 -12.28 -14.62
N ASN A 241 18.58 -11.04 -14.96
CA ASN A 241 19.47 -10.04 -15.57
C ASN A 241 20.09 -9.04 -14.57
N ALA A 242 19.94 -9.23 -13.26
CA ALA A 242 20.49 -8.31 -12.28
C ALA A 242 22.03 -8.35 -12.29
N GLN A 243 22.67 -7.19 -12.49
CA GLN A 243 24.13 -7.07 -12.53
C GLN A 243 24.70 -6.08 -11.51
N LEU A 244 23.92 -5.08 -11.09
CA LEU A 244 24.39 -4.06 -10.16
C LEU A 244 24.37 -4.60 -8.74
N TYR A 245 25.54 -4.63 -8.09
CA TYR A 245 25.64 -4.99 -6.68
C TYR A 245 25.28 -3.80 -5.78
N ILE A 246 24.51 -4.09 -4.74
CA ILE A 246 24.36 -3.16 -3.62
C ILE A 246 25.58 -3.30 -2.71
N ASN A 247 26.28 -2.19 -2.49
CA ASN A 247 27.49 -2.13 -1.66
C ASN A 247 27.40 -0.95 -0.70
N GLY A 248 28.01 -1.10 0.48
CA GLY A 248 28.08 -0.05 1.50
C GLY A 248 27.48 -0.50 2.82
N ILE A 249 27.09 0.48 3.64
CA ILE A 249 26.59 0.23 4.99
C ILE A 249 25.09 -0.07 5.00
N ALA A 250 24.65 -0.77 6.05
CA ALA A 250 23.24 -0.80 6.44
C ALA A 250 23.02 0.23 7.56
N ASN A 251 22.05 1.12 7.39
CA ASN A 251 21.71 2.17 8.34
C ASN A 251 20.19 2.35 8.39
N PHE A 252 19.68 2.91 9.48
CA PHE A 252 18.25 3.13 9.65
C PHE A 252 17.96 4.37 10.50
N ARG A 253 16.80 4.98 10.28
CA ARG A 253 16.22 6.02 11.13
C ARG A 253 14.76 5.68 11.39
N HIS A 254 14.31 5.95 12.59
CA HIS A 254 12.93 5.71 13.01
C HIS A 254 12.49 6.79 13.99
N ILE A 255 11.29 7.31 13.81
CA ILE A 255 10.63 8.22 14.74
C ILE A 255 9.14 7.87 14.86
N TYR A 256 8.59 8.10 16.05
CA TYR A 256 7.15 8.24 16.23
C TYR A 256 6.81 9.72 16.17
N ILE A 257 5.83 10.08 15.35
CA ILE A 257 5.45 11.46 15.11
C ILE A 257 3.95 11.63 15.31
N ASN A 258 3.56 12.67 16.06
CA ASN A 258 2.15 13.03 16.19
C ASN A 258 1.69 13.76 14.93
N MET A 259 0.99 13.05 14.03
CA MET A 259 0.54 13.57 12.75
C MET A 259 -0.58 14.60 12.86
N GLN A 260 -1.16 14.84 14.03
CA GLN A 260 -2.21 15.85 14.22
C GLN A 260 -1.67 17.27 14.45
N THR A 261 -0.37 17.41 14.74
CA THR A 261 0.21 18.67 15.22
C THR A 261 1.49 19.05 14.47
N ILE A 262 1.63 18.64 13.21
CA ILE A 262 2.85 18.87 12.43
C ILE A 262 2.79 20.22 11.75
N ASN A 263 3.74 21.08 12.09
CA ASN A 263 4.00 22.30 11.36
C ASN A 263 4.70 21.96 10.04
N VAL A 264 4.07 22.31 8.94
CA VAL A 264 4.60 22.16 7.59
C VAL A 264 5.13 23.51 7.13
N SER A 265 6.44 23.59 6.91
CA SER A 265 7.11 24.80 6.41
C SER A 265 6.51 25.24 5.07
N SER A 266 6.44 26.55 4.85
CA SER A 266 5.99 27.17 3.60
C SER A 266 6.60 26.57 2.34
N HIS A 267 7.85 26.11 2.43
CA HIS A 267 8.56 25.43 1.35
C HIS A 267 7.83 24.19 0.81
N TYR A 268 7.07 23.48 1.67
CA TYR A 268 6.34 22.26 1.30
C TYR A 268 4.84 22.48 1.11
N THR A 269 4.37 23.73 1.10
CA THR A 269 2.96 24.07 0.98
C THR A 269 2.66 24.74 -0.36
N SER A 270 1.47 24.51 -0.91
CA SER A 270 1.00 25.23 -2.09
C SER A 270 0.56 26.67 -1.77
N THR A 271 0.30 26.99 -0.51
CA THR A 271 -0.09 28.34 -0.05
C THR A 271 1.09 29.28 0.12
N GLY A 272 2.33 28.74 0.14
CA GLY A 272 3.54 29.52 0.41
C GLY A 272 3.64 30.03 1.85
N ARG A 273 2.87 29.47 2.78
CA ARG A 273 2.84 29.85 4.20
C ARG A 273 3.10 28.63 5.08
N ASN A 274 3.55 28.85 6.31
CA ASN A 274 3.60 27.73 7.26
C ASN A 274 2.16 27.30 7.55
N GLU A 275 1.88 26.02 7.36
CA GLU A 275 0.58 25.41 7.62
C GLU A 275 0.74 24.31 8.68
N THR A 276 -0.36 23.75 9.16
CA THR A 276 -0.35 22.65 10.13
C THR A 276 -1.18 21.48 9.62
N THR A 277 -0.80 20.26 9.96
CA THR A 277 -1.68 19.11 9.76
C THR A 277 -2.94 19.24 10.63
N CYS A 278 -3.99 18.53 10.25
CA CYS A 278 -5.29 18.53 10.93
C CYS A 278 -5.45 17.27 11.77
N GLN A 279 -6.41 17.29 12.69
CA GLN A 279 -6.87 16.05 13.30
C GLN A 279 -7.51 15.14 12.25
N ALA A 280 -7.48 13.83 12.46
CA ALA A 280 -7.95 12.86 11.48
C ALA A 280 -9.47 12.99 11.24
N ALA A 281 -9.85 13.11 9.98
CA ALA A 281 -11.26 13.10 9.57
C ALA A 281 -11.41 12.44 8.19
N LEU A 282 -12.48 11.64 8.06
CA LEU A 282 -12.87 10.99 6.82
C LEU A 282 -13.94 11.83 6.12
N GLY A 283 -13.74 12.09 4.84
CA GLY A 283 -14.66 12.88 4.05
C GLY A 283 -15.84 12.06 3.53
N TYR A 284 -16.87 12.71 2.99
CA TYR A 284 -18.01 12.01 2.38
C TYR A 284 -17.60 11.01 1.29
N ALA A 285 -16.59 11.34 0.48
CA ALA A 285 -16.08 10.45 -0.56
C ALA A 285 -15.49 9.13 -0.02
N PHE A 286 -15.15 9.04 1.26
CA PHE A 286 -14.72 7.77 1.88
C PHE A 286 -15.82 6.70 1.76
N ALA A 287 -17.08 7.08 2.02
CA ALA A 287 -18.21 6.16 1.97
C ALA A 287 -18.65 5.83 0.53
N ALA A 288 -18.09 6.48 -0.49
CA ALA A 288 -18.33 6.15 -1.89
C ALA A 288 -17.49 4.94 -2.36
N GLY A 289 -16.45 4.55 -1.61
CA GLY A 289 -15.49 3.55 -2.04
C GLY A 289 -14.71 3.97 -3.30
N ALA A 290 -14.28 2.97 -4.07
CA ALA A 290 -13.57 3.15 -5.33
C ALA A 290 -14.19 2.27 -6.42
N THR A 291 -13.73 2.41 -7.66
CA THR A 291 -14.17 1.54 -8.77
C THR A 291 -13.76 0.07 -8.59
N ASP A 292 -12.76 -0.20 -7.74
CA ASP A 292 -12.31 -1.55 -7.38
C ASP A 292 -13.18 -2.21 -6.29
N GLY A 293 -14.00 -1.40 -5.61
CA GLY A 293 -14.84 -1.80 -4.49
C GLY A 293 -15.69 -0.61 -4.08
N HIS A 294 -16.95 -0.60 -4.53
CA HIS A 294 -17.85 0.51 -4.30
C HIS A 294 -18.28 0.57 -2.83
N GLY A 295 -18.57 1.78 -2.36
CA GLY A 295 -19.36 1.99 -1.15
C GLY A 295 -20.85 1.85 -1.43
N ASP A 296 -21.69 2.25 -0.48
CA ASP A 296 -23.14 2.10 -0.58
C ASP A 296 -23.82 3.49 -0.56
N PHE A 297 -25.14 3.52 -0.75
CA PHE A 297 -26.00 4.71 -0.68
C PHE A 297 -25.71 5.80 -1.73
N ASP A 298 -26.03 7.05 -1.42
CA ASP A 298 -25.94 8.21 -2.32
C ASP A 298 -24.53 8.84 -2.36
N PHE A 299 -23.52 8.17 -1.81
CA PHE A 299 -22.16 8.71 -1.76
C PHE A 299 -21.46 8.65 -3.13
N LYS A 300 -20.69 9.71 -3.42
CA LYS A 300 -19.96 9.87 -4.67
C LYS A 300 -18.52 10.27 -4.40
N GLN A 301 -17.60 9.77 -5.23
CA GLN A 301 -16.23 10.28 -5.21
C GLN A 301 -16.23 11.76 -5.65
N SER A 302 -15.17 12.48 -5.25
CA SER A 302 -14.98 13.90 -5.57
C SER A 302 -16.10 14.83 -5.07
N THR A 303 -16.90 14.41 -4.08
CA THR A 303 -17.91 15.30 -3.49
C THR A 303 -17.28 16.33 -2.55
N ASN A 304 -17.65 17.60 -2.76
CA ASN A 304 -17.29 18.73 -1.91
C ASN A 304 -18.51 19.34 -1.19
N SER A 305 -19.67 18.66 -1.26
CA SER A 305 -20.88 19.08 -0.58
C SER A 305 -21.25 18.10 0.53
N THR A 306 -22.02 18.59 1.49
CA THR A 306 -22.55 17.82 2.62
C THR A 306 -24.01 17.46 2.39
N ASN A 307 -24.46 16.38 3.01
CA ASN A 307 -25.87 15.99 3.05
C ASN A 307 -26.40 16.14 4.49
N PRO A 308 -27.48 16.92 4.74
CA PRO A 308 -28.03 17.16 6.07
C PRO A 308 -28.38 15.89 6.86
N PHE A 309 -28.87 14.84 6.18
CA PHE A 309 -29.20 13.56 6.81
C PHE A 309 -27.94 12.89 7.37
N TRP A 310 -26.89 12.80 6.56
CA TRP A 310 -25.62 12.20 6.97
C TRP A 310 -24.87 13.04 8.01
N GLN A 311 -24.99 14.37 7.97
CA GLN A 311 -24.45 15.25 9.02
C GLN A 311 -25.10 14.99 10.37
N TYR A 312 -26.43 14.84 10.38
CA TYR A 312 -27.15 14.52 11.60
C TYR A 312 -26.66 13.18 12.18
N LEU A 313 -26.53 12.14 11.35
CA LEU A 313 -26.06 10.83 11.80
C LEU A 313 -24.61 10.85 12.29
N SER A 314 -23.71 11.56 11.59
CA SER A 314 -22.31 11.62 12.02
C SER A 314 -22.09 12.44 13.29
N SER A 315 -22.96 13.41 13.59
CA SER A 315 -22.89 14.20 14.82
C SER A 315 -23.02 13.37 16.10
N PHE A 316 -23.63 12.17 16.02
CA PHE A 316 -23.68 11.23 17.14
C PHE A 316 -22.32 10.58 17.45
N ILE A 317 -21.37 10.61 16.51
CA ILE A 317 -20.01 10.09 16.70
C ILE A 317 -19.11 11.21 17.25
N ALA A 318 -19.01 12.30 16.49
CA ALA A 318 -18.30 13.50 16.89
C ALA A 318 -18.74 14.67 15.99
N THR A 319 -19.07 15.82 16.60
CA THR A 319 -19.39 17.04 15.86
C THR A 319 -18.11 17.80 15.53
N PRO A 320 -17.78 18.01 14.24
CA PRO A 320 -16.58 18.74 13.85
C PRO A 320 -16.63 20.20 14.30
N THR A 321 -15.54 20.72 14.84
CA THR A 321 -15.43 22.15 15.19
C THR A 321 -15.23 23.02 13.94
N PRO A 322 -15.54 24.33 13.99
CA PRO A 322 -15.25 25.24 12.88
C PRO A 322 -13.79 25.22 12.42
N GLU A 323 -12.84 25.12 13.36
CA GLU A 323 -11.41 25.05 13.08
C GLU A 323 -11.05 23.75 12.34
N GLN A 324 -11.65 22.63 12.73
CA GLN A 324 -11.44 21.34 12.07
C GLN A 324 -12.04 21.32 10.65
N ILE A 325 -13.23 21.90 10.47
CA ILE A 325 -13.85 22.08 9.14
C ILE A 325 -12.95 22.94 8.24
N GLN A 326 -12.43 24.04 8.78
CA GLN A 326 -11.52 24.92 8.03
C GLN A 326 -10.21 24.20 7.69
N CYS A 327 -9.63 23.45 8.64
CA CYS A 327 -8.38 22.73 8.42
C CYS A 327 -8.52 21.64 7.35
N GLN A 328 -9.62 20.88 7.38
CA GLN A 328 -9.87 19.80 6.43
C GLN A 328 -10.32 20.29 5.05
N ALA A 329 -10.65 21.58 4.89
CA ALA A 329 -11.14 22.13 3.65
C ALA A 329 -10.19 21.81 2.46
N PRO A 330 -10.73 21.46 1.27
CA PRO A 330 -12.15 21.46 0.89
C PRO A 330 -12.91 20.17 1.25
N LYS A 331 -12.33 19.25 2.03
CA LYS A 331 -12.97 17.97 2.37
C LYS A 331 -14.21 18.18 3.25
N PRO A 332 -15.42 17.81 2.79
CA PRO A 332 -16.58 17.79 3.67
C PRO A 332 -16.44 16.62 4.64
N ILE A 333 -16.37 16.89 5.94
CA ILE A 333 -16.17 15.86 6.97
C ILE A 333 -17.44 15.01 7.10
N LEU A 334 -17.31 13.71 6.89
CA LEU A 334 -18.33 12.71 7.22
C LEU A 334 -18.10 12.17 8.63
N LEU A 335 -16.88 11.74 8.96
CA LEU A 335 -16.54 11.18 10.28
C LEU A 335 -15.34 11.93 10.88
N ASP A 336 -15.53 12.64 11.99
CA ASP A 336 -14.45 13.33 12.70
C ASP A 336 -13.75 12.41 13.71
N VAL A 337 -13.09 11.38 13.17
CA VAL A 337 -12.52 10.27 13.95
C VAL A 337 -11.42 10.70 14.92
N GLY A 338 -10.76 11.85 14.69
CA GLY A 338 -9.73 12.42 15.55
C GLY A 338 -10.25 13.01 16.86
N GLN A 339 -11.56 13.33 16.94
CA GLN A 339 -12.21 13.92 18.12
C GLN A 339 -13.03 12.90 18.94
N THR A 340 -12.94 11.61 18.58
CA THR A 340 -13.74 10.55 19.21
C THR A 340 -13.34 10.31 20.67
N LYS A 341 -14.35 10.15 21.54
CA LYS A 341 -14.18 9.87 22.98
C LYS A 341 -15.20 8.81 23.45
N PRO A 342 -14.90 8.04 24.52
CA PRO A 342 -13.67 8.03 25.32
C PRO A 342 -12.52 7.21 24.69
N ILE A 343 -12.79 6.49 23.61
CA ILE A 343 -11.82 5.63 22.92
C ILE A 343 -11.47 6.28 21.58
N GLU A 344 -10.18 6.33 21.27
CA GLU A 344 -9.66 6.83 20.00
C GLU A 344 -10.00 5.86 18.86
N TRP A 345 -10.58 6.37 17.78
CA TRP A 345 -10.97 5.53 16.64
C TRP A 345 -9.83 5.20 15.69
N VAL A 346 -8.78 6.03 15.66
CA VAL A 346 -7.63 5.92 14.76
C VAL A 346 -6.34 6.31 15.47
N PRO A 347 -5.18 5.76 15.08
CA PRO A 347 -3.89 6.18 15.61
C PRO A 347 -3.50 7.54 15.00
N PHE A 348 -2.89 8.40 15.82
CA PHE A 348 -2.32 9.67 15.38
C PHE A 348 -0.83 9.81 15.64
N ILE A 349 -0.26 8.98 16.52
CA ILE A 349 1.18 8.80 16.66
C ILE A 349 1.60 7.70 15.67
N LEU A 350 2.21 8.09 14.55
CA LEU A 350 2.56 7.15 13.48
C LEU A 350 4.07 6.91 13.40
N PRO A 351 4.51 5.69 13.04
CA PRO A 351 5.92 5.40 12.80
C PRO A 351 6.34 5.91 11.41
N LEU A 352 7.45 6.63 11.35
CA LEU A 352 8.18 6.92 10.11
C LEU A 352 9.54 6.24 10.17
N GLN A 353 9.92 5.58 9.08
CA GLN A 353 11.15 4.79 9.04
C GLN A 353 11.84 4.91 7.69
N ILE A 354 13.17 5.02 7.71
CA ILE A 354 14.02 4.98 6.52
C ILE A 354 15.11 3.95 6.76
N PHE A 355 15.33 3.06 5.79
CA PHE A 355 16.49 2.17 5.73
C PHE A 355 17.38 2.57 4.57
N GLN A 356 18.68 2.57 4.82
CA GLN A 356 19.71 2.63 3.80
C GLN A 356 20.42 1.29 3.77
N ILE A 357 20.50 0.67 2.59
CA ILE A 357 21.29 -0.52 2.34
C ILE A 357 22.19 -0.20 1.16
N GLY A 358 23.43 0.20 1.45
CA GLY A 358 24.34 0.74 0.43
C GLY A 358 23.74 1.97 -0.25
N GLN A 359 23.56 1.88 -1.56
CA GLN A 359 22.92 2.91 -2.39
C GLN A 359 21.39 2.80 -2.48
N LEU A 360 20.76 1.78 -1.88
CA LEU A 360 19.31 1.63 -1.84
C LEU A 360 18.74 2.35 -0.61
N ILE A 361 17.72 3.18 -0.82
CA ILE A 361 16.94 3.80 0.26
C ILE A 361 15.50 3.24 0.22
N ILE A 362 15.05 2.67 1.33
CA ILE A 362 13.67 2.21 1.53
C ILE A 362 13.01 3.15 2.52
N VAL A 363 11.85 3.69 2.15
CA VAL A 363 11.08 4.64 2.94
C VAL A 363 9.76 3.98 3.32
N ALA A 364 9.58 3.71 4.60
CA ALA A 364 8.34 3.13 5.12
C ALA A 364 7.36 4.27 5.43
N VAL A 365 6.24 4.28 4.71
CA VAL A 365 5.15 5.23 4.93
C VAL A 365 3.94 4.51 5.53
N PRO A 366 3.32 5.04 6.59
CA PRO A 366 2.20 4.38 7.29
C PRO A 366 0.86 4.72 6.62
N GLY A 367 0.72 4.38 5.34
CA GLY A 367 -0.51 4.57 4.56
C GLY A 367 -0.28 4.59 3.05
N GLU A 368 -1.38 4.74 2.30
CA GLU A 368 -1.35 4.41 0.87
C GLU A 368 -1.09 5.66 0.03
N PHE A 369 0.17 5.84 -0.36
CA PHE A 369 0.59 7.00 -1.14
C PHE A 369 0.10 6.88 -2.58
N THR A 370 -0.53 7.94 -3.11
CA THR A 370 -0.85 8.03 -4.54
C THR A 370 0.43 8.09 -5.37
N THR A 371 0.29 7.85 -6.68
CA THR A 371 1.37 7.91 -7.66
C THR A 371 2.20 9.18 -7.49
N MET A 372 1.57 10.36 -7.49
CA MET A 372 2.30 11.63 -7.41
C MET A 372 2.84 11.94 -5.99
N SER A 373 2.11 11.55 -4.94
CA SER A 373 2.61 11.65 -3.56
C SER A 373 3.92 10.85 -3.40
N GLY A 374 3.96 9.62 -3.93
CA GLY A 374 5.15 8.77 -3.91
C GLY A 374 6.31 9.38 -4.70
N ARG A 375 6.05 9.89 -5.92
CA ARG A 375 7.05 10.56 -6.77
C ARG A 375 7.70 11.76 -6.07
N ARG A 376 6.89 12.66 -5.49
CA ARG A 376 7.39 13.84 -4.78
C ARG A 376 8.21 13.47 -3.55
N LEU A 377 7.77 12.48 -2.77
CA LEU A 377 8.52 11.99 -1.61
C LEU A 377 9.88 11.38 -2.02
N LYS A 378 9.87 10.50 -3.04
CA LYS A 378 11.10 9.89 -3.58
C LYS A 378 12.08 10.96 -4.07
N SER A 379 11.60 11.97 -4.79
CA SER A 379 12.42 13.09 -5.26
C SER A 379 13.03 13.90 -4.11
N THR A 380 12.22 14.25 -3.10
CA THR A 380 12.67 15.02 -1.92
C THR A 380 13.74 14.27 -1.14
N ILE A 381 13.54 12.97 -0.90
CA ILE A 381 14.51 12.15 -0.17
C ILE A 381 15.78 11.95 -0.99
N LYS A 382 15.66 11.71 -2.30
CA LYS A 382 16.82 11.60 -3.18
C LYS A 382 17.68 12.86 -3.14
N GLN A 383 17.06 14.03 -3.21
CA GLN A 383 17.77 15.32 -3.11
C GLN A 383 18.48 15.45 -1.75
N ALA A 384 17.80 15.14 -0.64
CA ALA A 384 18.39 15.22 0.70
C ALA A 384 19.61 14.29 0.88
N PHE A 385 19.64 13.13 0.22
CA PHE A 385 20.80 12.23 0.21
C PHE A 385 21.92 12.65 -0.75
N GLN A 386 21.61 13.47 -1.76
CA GLN A 386 22.61 14.03 -2.67
C GLN A 386 23.29 15.27 -2.09
N ASP A 387 22.59 16.02 -1.24
CA ASP A 387 23.09 17.22 -0.58
C ASP A 387 23.90 16.93 0.70
N ALA A 388 23.80 15.70 1.23
CA ALA A 388 24.52 15.22 2.43
C ALA A 388 25.86 14.58 2.06
#